data_AF-A0A9D6QYX2-F1
#
_entry.id   AF-A0A9D6QYX2-F1
#
_cell.length_a   1.000
_cell.length_b   1.000
_cell.length_c   1.000
_cell.angle_alpha   90.00
_cell.angle_beta   90.00
_cell.angle_gamma   90.00
#
_symmetry.space_group_name_H-M   'P 1'
#
loop_
_entity.id
_entity.type
_entity.pdbx_description
1 polymer ?
#
loop_
_entity_poly.entity_id
_entity_poly.type
_entity_poly.pdbx_seq_one_letter_code
_entity_poly.pdbx_strand_id
1 'polypeptide(L)' 'IMTGDLDVLLPGQSEWKKIKSGESFDVPANSKFTMRVKNLSDYCCSFVD' A
#
# COMPACT_ATOMS: atom_id res chain seq x y z
N ILE A 1 2.48 -6.05 3.19
CA ILE A 1 2.97 -5.34 4.41
C ILE A 1 3.34 -6.40 5.43
N MET A 2 4.58 -6.41 5.91
CA MET A 2 5.04 -7.42 6.87
C MET A 2 4.64 -7.01 8.29
N THR A 3 4.90 -5.76 8.66
CA THR A 3 4.54 -5.16 9.95
C THR A 3 4.11 -3.71 9.73
N GLY A 4 3.19 -3.21 10.56
CA GLY A 4 2.79 -1.80 10.58
C GLY A 4 1.31 -1.56 10.30
N ASP A 5 0.97 -0.27 10.21
CA ASP A 5 -0.38 0.24 9.91
C ASP A 5 -0.23 1.50 9.06
N LEU A 6 -0.87 1.49 7.89
CA LEU A 6 -0.84 2.58 6.93
C LEU A 6 -2.12 2.66 6.12
N ASP A 7 -2.39 3.83 5.57
CA ASP A 7 -3.42 3.99 4.54
C ASP A 7 -2.78 4.13 3.17
N VAL A 8 -3.38 3.53 2.15
CA VAL A 8 -2.97 3.68 0.74
C VAL A 8 -4.07 4.36 -0.06
N LEU A 9 -3.68 5.28 -0.93
CA LEU A 9 -4.52 5.85 -1.97
C LEU A 9 -4.04 5.33 -3.33
N LEU A 10 -4.89 4.52 -3.96
CA LEU A 10 -4.59 3.86 -5.23
C LEU A 10 -4.97 4.76 -6.43
N PRO A 11 -4.38 4.52 -7.61
CA PRO A 11 -4.70 5.26 -8.82
C PRO A 11 -6.21 5.28 -9.09
N GLY A 12 -6.75 6.47 -9.38
CA GLY A 12 -8.17 6.64 -9.71
C GLY A 12 -9.14 6.51 -8.54
N GLN A 13 -8.66 6.23 -7.31
CA GLN A 13 -9.50 6.24 -6.12
C GLN A 13 -9.45 7.59 -5.41
N SER A 14 -10.59 7.97 -4.81
CA SER A 14 -10.72 9.14 -3.93
C SER A 14 -10.63 8.78 -2.45
N GLU A 15 -10.82 7.51 -2.11
CA GLU A 15 -10.88 7.02 -0.74
C GLU A 15 -9.59 6.32 -0.33
N TRP A 16 -9.22 6.49 0.94
CA TRP A 16 -8.07 5.86 1.54
C TRP A 16 -8.41 4.45 2.01
N LYS A 17 -7.62 3.46 1.58
CA LYS A 17 -7.74 2.08 2.03
C LYS A 17 -6.78 1.82 3.19
N LYS A 18 -7.30 1.34 4.33
CA LYS A 18 -6.48 0.90 5.48
C LYS A 18 -5.79 -0.42 5.15
N ILE A 19 -4.51 -0.54 5.50
CA ILE A 19 -3.69 -1.74 5.34
C ILE A 19 -2.95 -2.02 6.65
N LYS A 20 -3.06 -3.25 7.13
CA LYS A 20 -2.42 -3.73 8.37
C LYS A 20 -1.33 -4.76 8.07
N SER A 21 -0.55 -5.10 9.10
CA SER A 21 0.40 -6.22 9.08
C SER A 21 -0.25 -7.49 8.51
N GLY A 22 0.44 -8.14 7.57
CA GLY A 22 -0.01 -9.35 6.90
C GLY A 22 -0.85 -9.12 5.64
N GLU A 23 -1.32 -7.89 5.39
CA GLU A 23 -2.12 -7.57 4.20
C GLU A 23 -1.25 -7.08 3.03
N SER A 24 -1.77 -7.19 1.81
CA SER A 24 -1.14 -6.72 0.57
C SER A 24 -2.11 -5.91 -0.29
N PHE A 25 -1.56 -5.20 -1.27
CA PHE A 25 -2.31 -4.51 -2.32
C PHE A 25 -1.48 -4.49 -3.60
N ASP A 26 -2.17 -4.47 -4.73
CA ASP A 26 -1.53 -4.40 -6.05
C ASP A 26 -1.52 -2.97 -6.58
N VAL A 27 -0.50 -2.68 -7.38
CA VAL A 27 -0.32 -1.38 -8.03
C VAL A 27 -0.20 -1.63 -9.54
N PRO A 28 -1.13 -1.09 -10.35
CA PRO A 28 -1.05 -1.24 -11.80
C PRO A 28 0.25 -0.68 -12.39
N ALA A 29 0.73 -1.28 -13.49
CA ALA A 29 1.86 -0.75 -14.24
C ALA A 29 1.62 0.71 -14.70
N ASN A 30 2.70 1.49 -14.83
CA ASN A 30 2.67 2.89 -15.25
C ASN A 30 1.77 3.80 -14.39
N SER A 31 1.60 3.47 -13.11
CA SER A 31 0.77 4.22 -12.18
C SER A 31 1.56 4.67 -10.94
N LYS A 32 0.93 5.50 -10.11
CA LYS A 32 1.49 5.97 -8.85
C LYS A 32 0.44 5.82 -7.75
N PHE A 33 0.90 5.46 -6.57
CA PHE A 33 0.10 5.35 -5.35
C PHE A 33 0.73 6.21 -4.27
N THR A 34 -0.08 6.57 -3.26
CA THR A 34 0.38 7.36 -2.12
C THR A 34 0.13 6.59 -0.85
N MET A 35 1.10 6.60 0.07
CA MET A 35 0.95 5.98 1.39
C MET A 35 0.95 7.05 2.48
N ARG A 36 0.07 6.90 3.46
CA ARG A 36 0.11 7.61 4.75
C ARG A 36 0.52 6.61 5.81
N VAL A 37 1.80 6.65 6.17
CA VAL A 37 2.39 5.76 7.17
C VAL A 37 2.03 6.28 8.55
N LYS A 38 1.22 5.51 9.30
CA LYS A 38 0.77 5.93 10.66
C LYS A 38 1.73 5.48 11.74
N ASN A 39 2.32 4.31 11.57
CA ASN A 39 3.32 3.72 12.45
C ASN A 39 4.49 3.20 11.62
N LEU A 40 5.65 2.98 12.24
CA LEU A 40 6.79 2.32 11.59
C LEU A 40 6.30 1.04 10.91
N SER A 41 6.62 0.90 9.62
CA SER A 41 6.07 -0.15 8.78
C SER A 41 7.18 -0.77 7.94
N ASP A 42 7.28 -2.10 7.97
CA ASP A 42 8.14 -2.88 7.08
C ASP A 42 7.30 -3.50 5.96
N TYR A 43 7.76 -3.35 4.73
CA TYR A 43 7.11 -3.93 3.57
C TYR A 43 8.13 -4.50 2.58
N CYS A 44 7.66 -5.47 1.81
CA CYS A 44 8.36 -5.99 0.65
C CYS A 44 7.53 -5.65 -0.59
N CYS A 45 8.20 -5.26 -1.67
CA CYS A 45 7.60 -5.03 -2.96
C CYS A 45 8.13 -6.08 -3.94
N SER A 46 7.23 -6.73 -4.65
CA SER A 46 7.54 -7.67 -5.72
C SER A 46 6.89 -7.18 -7.01
N PHE A 47 7.65 -7.23 -8.11
CA PHE A 47 7.05 -7.12 -9.43
C PHE A 47 6.40 -8.45 -9.76
N VAL A 48 5.10 -8.41 -10.07
CA VAL A 48 4.32 -9.56 -10.52
C VAL A 48 4.18 -9.50 -12.04
N ASP A 49 4.24 -10.66 -12.71
CA ASP A 49 4.06 -10.80 -14.17
C ASP A 49 2.59 -10.69 -14.58
#